data_AF-A0A957VPM0-F1
#
_entry.id   AF-A0A957VPM0-F1
#
_cell.length_a   1.000
_cell.length_b   1.000
_cell.length_c   1.000
_cell.angle_alpha   90.00
_cell.angle_beta   90.00
_cell.angle_gamma   90.00
#
_symmetry.space_group_name_H-M   'P 1'
#
loop_
_entity.id
_entity.type
_entity.pdbx_description
1 polymer ?
#
loop_
_entity_poly.entity_id
_entity_poly.type
_entity_poly.pdbx_seq_one_letter_code
_entity_poly.pdbx_strand_id
1 'polypeptide(L)'
;GLDGLEVRYTYAHNRGHRGATPAQVAAVIAHFDRLADTHGLFKTGGSDYHGATKPGIAVGDTGLTAAEWRALAPTFNGENKAEPRMDTDEHR
;
A
#
# COMPACT_ATOMS: atom_id res chain seq x y z
N GLY A 1 -0.75 21.26 -1.11
CA GLY A 1 0.53 21.00 -0.43
C GLY A 1 1.07 19.68 -0.94
N LEU A 2 2.03 19.07 -0.26
CA LEU A 2 2.31 17.64 -0.44
C LEU A 2 1.24 16.84 0.32
N ASP A 3 0.69 15.79 -0.27
CA ASP A 3 -0.41 15.01 0.33
C ASP A 3 0.05 13.72 1.03
N GLY A 4 1.21 13.18 0.65
CA GLY A 4 1.65 11.87 1.15
C GLY A 4 3.13 11.58 0.99
N LEU A 5 3.59 10.54 1.69
CA LEU A 5 4.93 9.96 1.62
C LEU A 5 4.86 8.46 1.38
N GLU A 6 5.68 7.96 0.46
CA GLU A 6 5.89 6.53 0.30
C GLU A 6 6.85 6.03 1.38
N VAL A 7 6.28 5.42 2.41
CA VAL A 7 6.99 4.95 3.61
C VAL A 7 7.45 3.50 3.43
N ARG A 8 6.66 2.67 2.73
CA ARG A 8 6.97 1.27 2.47
C ARG A 8 7.48 1.10 1.04
N TYR A 9 8.79 0.98 0.90
CA TYR A 9 9.46 0.92 -0.39
C TYR A 9 10.61 -0.08 -0.34
N THR A 10 10.94 -0.68 -1.49
CA THR A 10 12.05 -1.63 -1.64
C THR A 10 13.42 -0.93 -1.61
N TYR A 11 13.71 -0.19 -0.53
CA TYR A 11 14.90 0.67 -0.40
C TYR A 11 16.21 -0.06 -0.70
N ALA A 12 16.37 -1.30 -0.23
CA ALA A 12 17.57 -2.11 -0.47
C ALA A 12 17.82 -2.43 -1.95
N HIS A 13 16.83 -2.28 -2.82
CA HIS A 13 16.93 -2.57 -4.26
C HIS A 13 17.04 -1.29 -5.11
N ASN A 14 16.89 -0.11 -4.50
CA ASN A 14 16.74 1.15 -5.20
C ASN A 14 17.82 2.17 -4.84
N ARG A 15 17.91 3.24 -5.65
CA ARG A 15 18.98 4.24 -5.54
C ARG A 15 18.96 4.91 -4.16
N GLY A 16 20.15 5.24 -3.63
CA GLY A 16 20.33 5.87 -2.32
C GLY A 16 20.48 4.88 -1.17
N HIS A 17 19.89 3.69 -1.27
CA HIS A 17 19.91 2.68 -0.21
C HIS A 17 20.18 1.25 -0.73
N ARG A 18 20.65 1.11 -1.97
CA ARG A 18 20.93 -0.20 -2.59
C ARG A 18 21.91 -0.99 -1.72
N GLY A 19 21.55 -2.23 -1.37
CA GLY A 19 22.34 -3.11 -0.52
C GLY A 19 22.25 -2.79 0.98
N ALA A 20 21.35 -1.89 1.40
CA ALA A 20 21.10 -1.62 2.80
C ALA A 20 20.66 -2.88 3.54
N THR A 21 21.17 -3.04 4.76
CA THR A 21 20.77 -4.10 5.68
C THR A 21 19.32 -3.92 6.14
N PRO A 22 18.65 -4.98 6.63
CA PRO A 22 17.29 -4.86 7.18
C PRO A 22 17.16 -3.78 8.26
N ALA A 23 18.17 -3.62 9.12
CA ALA A 23 18.18 -2.60 10.17
C ALA A 23 18.24 -1.18 9.60
N GLN A 24 19.04 -0.96 8.55
CA GLN A 24 19.11 0.34 7.86
C GLN A 24 17.80 0.66 7.15
N VAL A 25 17.19 -0.32 6.48
CA VAL A 25 15.87 -0.15 5.85
C VAL A 25 14.82 0.20 6.91
N ALA A 26 14.80 -0.50 8.04
CA ALA A 26 13.87 -0.21 9.14
C ALA A 26 14.05 1.22 9.69
N ALA A 27 15.29 1.71 9.80
CA ALA A 27 15.56 3.06 10.27
C ALA A 27 15.04 4.13 9.29
N VAL A 28 15.18 3.91 7.97
CA VAL A 28 14.65 4.81 6.93
C VAL A 28 13.13 4.83 6.96
N ILE A 29 12.49 3.66 7.03
CA ILE A 29 11.03 3.53 7.15
C ILE A 29 10.55 4.30 8.39
N ALA A 30 11.16 4.09 9.55
CA ALA A 30 10.78 4.76 10.79
C ALA A 30 10.96 6.28 10.73
N HIS A 31 11.93 6.78 9.96
CA HIS A 31 12.12 8.22 9.76
C HIS A 31 10.96 8.83 8.96
N PHE A 32 10.61 8.25 7.81
CA PHE A 32 9.51 8.76 6.98
C PHE A 32 8.13 8.53 7.62
N ASP A 33 7.96 7.44 8.36
CA ASP A 33 6.75 7.17 9.13
C ASP A 33 6.46 8.30 10.13
N ARG A 34 7.49 8.69 10.92
CA ARG A 34 7.39 9.82 11.86
C ARG A 34 7.13 11.15 11.16
N LEU A 35 7.76 11.40 10.01
CA LEU A 35 7.52 12.64 9.24
C LEU A 35 6.08 12.71 8.74
N ALA A 36 5.54 11.60 8.21
CA ALA A 36 4.16 11.55 7.77
C ALA A 36 3.20 11.82 8.94
N ASP A 37 3.42 11.20 10.11
CA ASP A 37 2.60 11.45 11.30
C ASP A 37 2.68 12.89 11.79
N THR A 38 3.89 13.46 11.82
CA THR A 38 4.13 14.85 12.29
C THR A 38 3.35 15.86 11.45
N HIS A 39 3.14 15.57 10.17
CA HIS A 39 2.51 16.48 9.22
C HIS A 39 1.11 16.04 8.77
N GLY A 40 0.57 14.94 9.31
CA GLY A 40 -0.74 14.41 8.91
C GLY A 40 -0.81 13.99 7.44
N LEU A 41 0.30 13.49 6.88
CA LEU A 41 0.39 13.07 5.48
C LEU A 41 -0.06 11.63 5.31
N PHE A 42 -0.58 11.30 4.12
CA PHE A 42 -0.88 9.91 3.76
C PHE A 42 0.41 9.09 3.72
N LYS A 43 0.36 7.87 4.27
CA LYS A 43 1.44 6.88 4.19
C LYS A 43 1.12 5.90 3.08
N THR A 44 2.01 5.77 2.10
CA THR A 44 1.84 4.85 0.97
C THR A 44 2.97 3.83 0.90
N GLY A 45 2.83 2.86 -0.01
CA GLY A 45 3.86 1.89 -0.29
C GLY A 45 3.78 1.33 -1.71
N GLY A 46 4.88 0.77 -2.17
CA GLY A 46 5.04 0.30 -3.53
C GLY A 46 6.27 -0.58 -3.71
N SER A 47 6.09 -1.70 -4.40
CA SER A 47 7.21 -2.59 -4.76
C SER A 47 8.20 -1.95 -5.72
N ASP A 48 7.73 -1.00 -6.54
CA ASP A 48 8.51 -0.43 -7.65
C ASP A 48 8.99 -1.51 -8.64
N TYR A 49 8.12 -2.51 -8.83
CA TYR A 49 8.32 -3.61 -9.77
C TYR A 49 8.34 -3.12 -11.22
N HIS A 50 9.38 -3.51 -11.96
CA HIS A 50 9.55 -3.20 -13.39
C HIS A 50 9.94 -4.45 -14.21
N GLY A 51 9.52 -5.63 -13.75
CA GLY A 51 9.83 -6.90 -14.42
C GLY A 51 11.33 -7.17 -14.53
N ALA A 52 11.76 -7.64 -15.70
CA ALA A 52 13.15 -8.02 -15.95
C ALA A 52 14.15 -6.86 -15.78
N THR A 53 13.71 -5.60 -15.82
CA THR A 53 14.59 -4.44 -15.68
C THR A 53 15.02 -4.16 -14.23
N LYS A 54 14.28 -4.70 -13.24
CA LYS A 54 14.63 -4.66 -11.82
C LYS A 54 14.57 -6.07 -11.22
N PRO A 55 15.58 -6.92 -11.47
CA PRO A 55 15.60 -8.26 -10.92
C PRO A 55 15.69 -8.20 -9.38
N GLY A 56 14.99 -9.13 -8.72
CA GLY A 56 14.98 -9.24 -7.25
C GLY A 56 13.92 -8.40 -6.54
N ILE A 57 13.02 -7.75 -7.28
CA ILE A 57 11.78 -7.16 -6.75
C ILE A 57 10.61 -7.97 -7.32
N ALA A 58 9.70 -8.42 -6.46
CA ALA A 58 8.44 -9.05 -6.83
C ALA A 58 7.26 -8.08 -6.65
N VAL A 59 6.16 -8.34 -7.38
CA VAL A 59 4.91 -7.61 -7.16
C VAL A 59 4.43 -7.84 -5.73
N GLY A 60 4.19 -6.75 -5.01
CA GLY A 60 3.77 -6.79 -3.61
C GLY A 60 4.92 -6.83 -2.60
N ASP A 61 6.19 -6.82 -3.03
CA ASP A 61 7.29 -6.54 -2.13
C ASP A 61 7.07 -5.16 -1.50
N THR A 62 7.03 -5.08 -0.18
CA THR A 62 6.66 -3.88 0.59
C THR A 62 5.20 -3.41 0.47
N GLY A 63 4.28 -4.33 0.14
CA GLY A 63 2.83 -4.14 0.30
C GLY A 63 2.32 -4.46 1.71
N LEU A 64 0.99 -4.37 1.88
CA LEU A 64 0.30 -4.82 3.09
C LEU A 64 0.34 -6.34 3.18
N THR A 65 0.50 -6.88 4.39
CA THR A 65 0.17 -8.28 4.66
C THR A 65 -1.32 -8.51 4.41
N ALA A 66 -1.70 -9.76 4.15
CA ALA A 66 -3.12 -10.12 3.99
C ALA A 66 -3.97 -9.74 5.23
N ALA A 67 -3.38 -9.74 6.42
CA ALA A 67 -4.05 -9.34 7.65
C ALA A 67 -4.27 -7.81 7.70
N GLU A 68 -3.25 -7.02 7.38
CA GLU A 68 -3.37 -5.56 7.32
C GLU A 68 -4.36 -5.12 6.23
N TRP A 69 -4.34 -5.77 5.07
CA TRP A 69 -5.34 -5.54 4.02
C TRP A 69 -6.76 -5.84 4.50
N ARG A 70 -6.97 -7.00 5.13
CA ARG A 70 -8.30 -7.38 5.67
C ARG A 70 -8.77 -6.45 6.78
N ALA A 71 -7.87 -5.82 7.52
CA ALA A 71 -8.24 -4.81 8.52
C ALA A 71 -8.72 -3.50 7.87
N LEU A 72 -8.26 -3.19 6.66
CA LEU A 72 -8.68 -2.02 5.87
C LEU A 72 -9.91 -2.27 4.98
N ALA A 73 -10.18 -3.53 4.63
CA ALA A 73 -11.32 -3.89 3.78
C ALA A 73 -12.71 -3.48 4.32
N PRO A 74 -13.02 -3.51 5.65
CA PRO A 74 -14.32 -3.07 6.17
C PRO A 74 -14.59 -1.58 5.97
N THR A 75 -13.54 -0.76 5.88
CA THR A 75 -13.64 0.68 5.57
C THR A 75 -13.76 0.96 4.07
N PHE A 76 -13.58 -0.05 3.21
CA PHE A 76 -13.71 0.05 1.75
C PHE A 76 -15.04 -0.52 1.21
N ASN A 77 -15.93 -0.99 2.07
CA ASN A 77 -17.34 -1.14 1.68
C ASN A 77 -17.95 0.26 1.63
N GLY A 78 -17.83 0.90 0.46
CA GLY A 78 -18.68 2.02 0.12
C GLY A 78 -20.13 1.68 0.45
N GLU A 79 -20.84 2.66 1.00
CA GLU A 79 -22.29 2.63 1.19
C GLU A 79 -22.99 2.40 -0.17
N ASN A 80 -22.99 1.16 -0.66
CA ASN A 80 -23.98 0.73 -1.61
C ASN A 80 -25.23 0.47 -0.78
N LYS A 81 -26.08 1.49 -0.70
CA LYS A 81 -27.51 1.27 -0.49
C LYS A 81 -27.91 0.19 -1.48
N ALA A 82 -28.21 -1.01 -0.99
CA ALA A 82 -28.78 -2.06 -1.81
C ALA A 82 -30.09 -1.51 -2.38
N GLU A 83 -30.11 -1.19 -3.67
CA GLU A 83 -31.38 -0.96 -4.33
C GLU A 83 -32.18 -2.28 -4.30
N PRO A 84 -33.47 -2.24 -3.94
CA PRO A 84 -34.27 -3.44 -3.90
C PRO A 84 -34.35 -4.02 -5.32
N ARG A 85 -33.94 -5.27 -5.47
CA ARG A 85 -34.17 -6.04 -6.70
C ARG A 85 -35.67 -6.07 -6.95
N MET A 86 -36.11 -5.46 -8.05
CA MET A 86 -37.47 -5.68 -8.55
C MET A 86 -37.63 -7.17 -8.87
N ASP A 87 -38.58 -7.79 -8.20
CA ASP A 87 -39.06 -9.13 -8.51
C ASP A 87 -39.74 -9.06 -9.88
N THR A 88 -39.11 -9.63 -10.91
CA THR A 88 -39.79 -9.83 -12.19
C THR A 88 -40.62 -11.09 -12.08
N ASP A 89 -41.88 -10.88 -11.71
CA ASP A 89 -42.97 -11.84 -11.83
C ASP A 89 -43.05 -12.31 -13.30
N GLU A 90 -42.51 -13.49 -13.61
CA GLU A 90 -42.71 -14.15 -14.90
C GLU A 90 -44.12 -14.74 -14.93
N HIS A 91 -45.08 -13.94 -15.38
CA HIS A 91 -46.32 -14.45 -15.98
C HIS A 91 -46.09 -14.73 -17.47
N ARG A 92 -45.92 -16.01 -17.81
CA ARG A 92 -46.57 -16.64 -18.98
C ARG A 92 -46.43 -18.15 -19.00
#